data_AF-A0AAE9ZZV7-F1
#
_entry.id   AF-A0AAE9ZZV7-F1
#
_cell.length_a   1.000
_cell.length_b   1.000
_cell.length_c   1.000
_cell.angle_alpha   90.00
_cell.angle_beta   90.00
_cell.angle_gamma   90.00
#
_symmetry.space_group_name_H-M   'P 1'
#
loop_
_entity.id
_entity.type
_entity.pdbx_description
1 polymer ?
#
loop_
_entity_poly.entity_id
_entity_poly.type
_entity_poly.pdbx_seq_one_letter_code
_entity_poly.pdbx_strand_id
1 'polypeptide(L)'
;MTQTVEDIRYQLEEWLAQGFTSSEDRANYQVLKEQYEDETLDYSFSKREIIGQLEVIITTRENDFPDLDEVTKGEYLDLVEQLDNLDKGQADYYRKQLV
;
A
#
# COMPACT_ATOMS: atom_id res chain seq x y z
N MET A 1 7.26 -0.41 29.24
CA MET A 1 7.09 0.97 28.76
C MET A 1 6.20 0.85 27.54
N THR A 2 5.10 1.59 27.47
CA THR A 2 4.27 1.61 26.24
C THR A 2 5.06 2.32 25.16
N GLN A 3 5.19 1.70 23.98
CA GLN A 3 5.73 2.38 22.81
C GLN A 3 4.85 3.60 22.50
N THR A 4 5.48 4.72 22.15
CA THR A 4 4.72 5.90 21.73
C THR A 4 4.33 5.75 20.26
N VAL A 5 3.28 6.44 19.83
CA VAL A 5 2.88 6.51 18.42
C VAL A 5 4.06 6.87 17.51
N GLU A 6 4.93 7.77 17.96
CA GLU A 6 6.13 8.15 17.20
C GLU A 6 7.11 6.98 17.06
N ASP A 7 7.36 6.23 18.13
CA ASP A 7 8.21 5.04 18.12
C ASP A 7 7.68 3.98 17.14
N ILE A 8 6.36 3.73 17.18
CA ILE A 8 5.67 2.83 16.25
C ILE A 8 5.88 3.30 14.80
N ARG A 9 5.67 4.60 14.51
CA ARG A 9 5.88 5.17 13.18
C ARG A 9 7.32 4.99 12.69
N TYR A 10 8.31 5.24 13.56
CA TYR A 10 9.72 5.06 13.20
C TYR A 10 10.04 3.60 12.89
N GLN A 11 9.50 2.66 13.65
CA GLN A 11 9.66 1.24 13.38
C GLN A 11 9.03 0.85 12.03
N LEU A 12 7.82 1.30 11.72
CA LEU A 12 7.17 1.03 10.44
C LEU A 12 8.02 1.53 9.25
N GLU A 13 8.57 2.74 9.36
CA GLU A 13 9.47 3.30 8.34
C GLU A 13 10.79 2.50 8.21
N GLU A 14 11.38 2.07 9.33
CA GLU A 14 12.59 1.25 9.32
C GLU A 14 12.36 -0.08 8.60
N TRP A 15 11.23 -0.72 8.89
CA TRP A 15 10.84 -1.99 8.29
C TRP A 15 10.62 -1.86 6.77
N LEU A 16 9.96 -0.80 6.33
CA LEU A 16 9.81 -0.51 4.90
C LEU A 16 11.15 -0.22 4.21
N ALA A 17 12.09 0.41 4.91
CA ALA A 17 13.42 0.73 4.37
C ALA A 17 14.34 -0.50 4.28
N GLN A 18 14.30 -1.38 5.29
CA GLN A 18 15.09 -2.61 5.33
C GLN A 18 14.51 -3.69 4.41
N GLY A 19 13.20 -3.66 4.17
CA GLY A 19 12.47 -4.71 3.50
C GLY A 19 12.20 -5.91 4.43
N PHE A 20 11.26 -6.75 4.03
CA PHE A 20 10.88 -7.93 4.80
C PHE A 20 11.77 -9.11 4.43
N THR A 21 12.42 -9.74 5.43
CA THR A 21 13.25 -10.92 5.19
C THR A 21 12.47 -12.23 5.33
N SER A 22 11.37 -12.20 6.09
CA SER A 22 10.53 -13.35 6.39
C SER A 22 9.03 -13.01 6.33
N SER A 23 8.19 -14.03 6.19
CA SER A 23 6.73 -13.86 6.29
C SER A 23 6.29 -13.40 7.69
N GLU A 24 7.03 -13.81 8.73
CA GLU A 24 6.81 -13.36 10.12
C GLU A 24 7.07 -11.86 10.26
N ASP A 25 8.13 -11.36 9.61
CA ASP A 25 8.38 -9.93 9.52
C ASP A 25 7.13 -9.26 8.94
N ARG A 26 6.74 -9.62 7.73
CA ARG A 26 5.59 -8.97 7.09
C ARG A 26 4.33 -9.00 7.97
N ALA A 27 4.07 -10.10 8.67
CA ALA A 27 2.95 -10.20 9.60
C ALA A 27 3.07 -9.22 10.79
N ASN A 28 4.25 -9.14 11.42
CA ASN A 28 4.51 -8.22 12.52
C ASN A 28 4.34 -6.76 12.10
N TYR A 29 4.83 -6.40 10.90
CA TYR A 29 4.61 -5.06 10.34
C TYR A 29 3.13 -4.75 10.12
N GLN A 30 2.35 -5.68 9.59
CA GLN A 30 0.91 -5.43 9.37
C GLN A 30 0.18 -5.21 10.71
N VAL A 31 0.51 -5.97 11.76
CA VAL A 31 -0.05 -5.76 13.10
C VAL A 31 0.34 -4.39 13.66
N LEU A 32 1.62 -4.02 13.55
CA LEU A 32 2.12 -2.74 14.03
C LEU A 32 1.52 -1.55 13.27
N LYS A 33 1.30 -1.72 11.96
CA LYS A 33 0.67 -0.73 11.11
C LYS A 33 -0.79 -0.54 11.48
N GLU A 34 -1.54 -1.64 11.65
CA GLU A 34 -2.94 -1.58 12.08
C GLU A 34 -3.06 -0.85 13.42
N GLN A 35 -2.17 -1.14 14.38
CA GLN A 35 -2.12 -0.41 15.64
C GLN A 35 -1.89 1.09 15.44
N TYR A 36 -0.88 1.48 14.65
CA TYR A 36 -0.61 2.90 14.37
C TYR A 36 -1.82 3.60 13.72
N GLU A 37 -2.41 2.97 12.70
CA GLU A 37 -3.50 3.54 11.92
C GLU A 37 -4.81 3.62 12.74
N ASP A 38 -5.07 2.67 13.66
CA ASP A 38 -6.19 2.74 14.60
C ASP A 38 -6.00 3.85 15.65
N GLU A 39 -4.79 3.97 16.21
CA GLU A 39 -4.50 4.98 17.24
C GLU A 39 -4.47 6.42 16.68
N THR A 40 -4.04 6.60 15.43
CA THR A 40 -3.80 7.93 14.84
C THR A 40 -4.82 8.35 13.78
N LEU A 41 -5.55 7.39 13.21
CA LEU A 41 -6.34 7.56 11.98
C LEU A 41 -5.50 8.03 10.77
N ASP A 42 -4.17 7.88 10.83
CA ASP A 42 -3.24 8.23 9.76
C ASP A 42 -2.93 7.02 8.87
N TYR A 43 -3.73 6.81 7.83
CA TYR A 43 -3.56 5.70 6.88
C TYR A 43 -2.45 5.94 5.83
N SER A 44 -1.40 6.67 6.21
CA SER A 44 -0.31 7.04 5.29
C SER A 44 0.48 5.81 4.80
N PHE A 45 0.69 4.83 5.68
CA PHE A 45 1.37 3.57 5.36
C PHE A 45 0.53 2.72 4.40
N SER A 46 -0.74 2.47 4.71
CA SER A 46 -1.63 1.71 3.83
C SER A 46 -1.78 2.36 2.45
N LYS A 47 -1.91 3.70 2.38
CA LYS A 47 -1.92 4.43 1.10
C LYS A 47 -0.62 4.24 0.31
N ARG A 48 0.54 4.35 0.96
CA ARG A 48 1.86 4.18 0.32
C ARG A 48 2.05 2.76 -0.20
N GLU A 49 1.59 1.74 0.54
CA GLU A 49 1.65 0.34 0.10
C GLU A 49 0.77 0.07 -1.12
N ILE A 50 -0.45 0.61 -1.15
CA ILE A 50 -1.36 0.45 -2.30
C ILE A 50 -0.80 1.17 -3.53
N ILE A 51 -0.36 2.42 -3.36
CA ILE A 51 0.27 3.22 -4.41
C ILE A 51 1.51 2.50 -4.96
N GLY A 52 2.37 1.97 -4.10
CA GLY A 52 3.55 1.22 -4.53
C GLY A 52 3.21 0.00 -5.39
N GLN A 53 2.17 -0.75 -5.04
CA GLN A 53 1.70 -1.89 -5.83
C GLN A 53 1.13 -1.45 -7.19
N LEU A 54 0.34 -0.37 -7.22
CA LEU A 54 -0.17 0.21 -8.46
C LEU A 54 0.97 0.63 -9.39
N GLU A 55 1.98 1.32 -8.86
CA GLU A 55 3.17 1.74 -9.64
C GLU A 55 3.96 0.54 -10.17
N VAL A 56 4.11 -0.54 -9.39
CA VAL A 56 4.74 -1.78 -9.87
C VAL A 56 3.94 -2.37 -11.03
N ILE A 57 2.61 -2.44 -10.92
CA ILE A 57 1.76 -2.95 -12.00
C ILE A 57 1.93 -2.12 -13.28
N ILE A 58 1.91 -0.78 -13.16
CA ILE A 58 2.02 0.15 -14.30
C ILE A 58 3.41 0.09 -14.96
N THR A 59 4.48 0.02 -14.17
CA THR A 59 5.86 0.12 -14.67
C THR A 59 6.46 -1.22 -15.08
N THR A 60 5.87 -2.35 -14.67
CA THR A 60 6.31 -3.68 -15.07
C THR A 60 5.99 -3.93 -16.54
N ARG A 61 7.03 -4.02 -17.36
CA ARG A 61 6.92 -4.18 -18.83
C ARG A 61 6.07 -5.38 -19.25
N GLU A 62 6.07 -6.46 -18.47
CA GLU A 62 5.33 -7.69 -18.77
C GLU A 62 3.81 -7.50 -18.69
N ASN A 63 3.33 -6.50 -17.96
CA ASN A 63 1.91 -6.25 -17.77
C ASN A 63 1.23 -5.55 -18.96
N ASP A 64 1.99 -5.07 -19.95
CA ASP A 64 1.49 -4.35 -21.14
C ASP A 64 0.55 -3.17 -20.83
N PHE A 65 0.77 -2.50 -19.68
CA PHE A 65 -0.09 -1.39 -19.23
C PHE A 65 -0.21 -0.29 -20.31
N PRO A 66 -1.43 0.21 -20.63
CA PRO A 66 -2.70 -0.02 -19.94
C PRO A 66 -3.51 -1.26 -20.37
N ASP A 67 -3.04 -2.05 -21.34
CA ASP A 67 -3.73 -3.25 -21.86
C ASP A 67 -3.45 -4.49 -20.99
N LEU A 68 -3.65 -4.32 -19.67
CA LEU A 68 -3.48 -5.37 -18.67
C LEU A 68 -4.34 -6.61 -19.02
N ASP A 69 -3.78 -7.80 -18.79
CA ASP A 69 -4.58 -9.04 -18.82
C ASP A 69 -5.69 -9.01 -17.77
N GLU A 70 -6.73 -9.84 -17.93
CA GLU A 70 -7.92 -9.81 -17.08
C GLU A 70 -7.61 -10.00 -15.58
N VAL A 71 -6.61 -10.82 -15.23
CA VAL A 71 -6.23 -11.07 -13.84
C VAL A 71 -5.55 -9.83 -13.27
N THR A 72 -4.50 -9.34 -13.93
CA THR A 72 -3.75 -8.16 -13.47
C THR A 72 -4.63 -6.90 -13.45
N LYS A 73 -5.56 -6.77 -14.39
CA LYS A 73 -6.55 -5.69 -14.41
C LYS A 73 -7.51 -5.77 -13.22
N GLY A 74 -7.94 -6.98 -12.86
CA GLY A 74 -8.75 -7.21 -11.67
C GLY A 74 -8.02 -6.78 -10.40
N GLU A 75 -6.76 -7.21 -10.24
CA GLU A 75 -5.91 -6.81 -9.10
C GLU A 75 -5.68 -5.31 -9.05
N TYR A 76 -5.43 -4.67 -10.20
CA TYR A 76 -5.29 -3.22 -10.30
C TYR A 76 -6.56 -2.49 -9.84
N LEU A 77 -7.73 -2.91 -10.31
CA LEU A 77 -8.99 -2.28 -9.95
C LEU A 77 -9.35 -2.47 -8.47
N ASP A 78 -9.03 -3.63 -7.90
CA ASP A 78 -9.18 -3.89 -6.47
C ASP A 78 -8.31 -2.94 -5.63
N LEU A 79 -7.04 -2.75 -6.01
CA LEU A 79 -6.15 -1.78 -5.37
C LEU A 79 -6.68 -0.33 -5.50
N VAL A 80 -7.22 0.03 -6.67
CA VAL A 80 -7.85 1.36 -6.86
C VAL A 80 -9.08 1.52 -5.95
N GLU A 81 -9.90 0.49 -5.76
CA GLU A 81 -11.05 0.52 -4.87
C GLU A 81 -10.63 0.64 -3.40
N GLN A 82 -9.62 -0.12 -2.97
CA GLN A 82 -9.03 0.03 -1.63
C GLN A 82 -8.52 1.46 -1.41
N LEU A 83 -7.83 2.03 -2.41
CA LEU A 83 -7.38 3.42 -2.34
C LEU A 83 -8.53 4.42 -2.33
N ASP A 84 -9.66 4.17 -3.00
CA ASP A 84 -10.82 5.06 -3.03
C ASP A 84 -11.39 5.29 -1.62
N ASN A 85 -11.33 4.25 -0.78
CA ASN A 85 -11.73 4.32 0.63
C ASN A 85 -10.79 5.18 1.51
N LEU A 86 -9.52 5.33 1.11
CA LEU A 86 -8.50 6.05 1.88
C LEU A 86 -8.18 7.45 1.33
N ASP A 87 -8.18 7.59 0.00
CA ASP A 87 -7.85 8.80 -0.74
C ASP A 87 -8.48 8.76 -2.14
N LYS A 88 -9.71 9.25 -2.23
CA LYS A 88 -10.47 9.32 -3.48
C LYS A 88 -9.75 10.11 -4.58
N GLY A 89 -8.94 11.12 -4.22
CA GLY A 89 -8.19 11.92 -5.20
C GLY A 89 -7.11 11.10 -5.89
N GLN A 90 -6.34 10.34 -5.11
CA GLN A 90 -5.36 9.41 -5.64
C GLN A 90 -6.02 8.26 -6.41
N ALA A 91 -7.10 7.68 -5.89
CA ALA A 91 -7.82 6.60 -6.59
C ALA A 91 -8.36 7.03 -7.96
N ASP A 92 -8.92 8.24 -8.06
CA ASP A 92 -9.39 8.80 -9.33
C ASP A 92 -8.25 9.02 -10.34
N TYR A 93 -7.07 9.42 -9.86
CA TYR A 93 -5.87 9.52 -10.70
C TYR A 93 -5.50 8.17 -11.32
N TYR A 94 -5.43 7.10 -10.53
CA TYR A 94 -5.12 5.76 -11.03
C TYR A 94 -6.21 5.21 -11.95
N ARG A 95 -7.48 5.38 -11.58
CA ARG A 95 -8.61 4.96 -12.42
C ARG A 95 -8.56 5.55 -13.83
N LYS A 96 -8.09 6.80 -13.97
CA LYS A 96 -7.94 7.49 -15.27
C LYS A 96 -6.80 6.97 -16.12
N GLN A 97 -5.83 6.26 -15.56
CA GLN A 97 -4.71 5.71 -16.33
C GLN A 97 -5.09 4.49 -17.19
N LEU A 98 -6.24 3.87 -16.91
CA LEU A 98 -6.78 2.75 -17.71
C LEU A 98 -7.63 3.21 -18.91
N VAL A 99 -7.72 4.53 -19.18
CA VAL A 99 -8.64 5.13 -20.16
C VAL A 99 -7.92 5.61 -21.40
#